data_AF-I0QL84-F1
#
_entry.id   AF-I0QL84-F1
#
_cell.length_a   1.000
_cell.length_b   1.000
_cell.length_c   1.000
_cell.angle_alpha   90.00
_cell.angle_beta   90.00
_cell.angle_gamma   90.00
#
_symmetry.space_group_name_H-M   'P 1'
#
loop_
_entity.id
_entity.type
_entity.pdbx_description
1 polymer ?
#
loop_
_entity_poly.entity_id
_entity_poly.type
_entity_poly.pdbx_seq_one_letter_code
_entity_poly.pdbx_strand_id
1 'polypeptide(L)'
;MKSYIFAALLILPLTAKAEAEDFTESFSKCVVMDNDQQRLACYDKIRDDIVKSESETKKSTSEYPAIDINDLKVDFEKLNGHKFSVAAYVQSFAGTYFLKSGTMDMNPISANMDNLPREDRKKLISGCQTTLCLGVFYGVVNKDDYETKFIVKKVQWDDK
;
A
#
# COMPACT_ATOMS: atom_id res chain seq x y z
N MET A 1 -5.83 -13.50 56.25
CA MET A 1 -6.54 -13.66 54.96
C MET A 1 -6.52 -12.33 54.23
N LYS A 2 -5.74 -12.19 53.15
CA LYS A 2 -5.71 -11.00 52.29
C LYS A 2 -6.11 -11.45 50.89
N SER A 3 -7.29 -11.02 50.45
CA SER A 3 -7.82 -11.28 49.11
C SER A 3 -7.17 -10.34 48.10
N TYR A 4 -6.60 -10.89 47.04
CA TYR A 4 -6.16 -10.16 45.85
C TYR A 4 -7.27 -10.23 44.81
N ILE A 5 -7.80 -9.07 44.42
CA ILE A 5 -8.76 -8.94 43.31
C ILE A 5 -7.94 -8.85 42.02
N PHE A 6 -7.94 -9.93 41.23
CA PHE A 6 -7.44 -9.94 39.86
C PHE A 6 -8.46 -9.25 38.95
N ALA A 7 -8.14 -8.05 38.46
CA ALA A 7 -8.88 -7.43 37.38
C ALA A 7 -8.39 -8.02 36.04
N ALA A 8 -9.17 -8.96 35.49
CA ALA A 8 -8.96 -9.47 34.14
C ALA A 8 -9.46 -8.43 33.13
N LEU A 9 -8.53 -7.75 32.46
CA LEU A 9 -8.84 -6.85 31.35
C LEU A 9 -9.13 -7.69 30.10
N LEU A 10 -10.40 -7.75 29.71
CA LEU A 10 -10.90 -8.43 28.52
C LEU A 10 -10.34 -7.75 27.25
N ILE A 11 -9.51 -8.44 26.49
CA ILE A 11 -9.06 -8.01 25.16
C ILE A 11 -10.13 -8.47 24.14
N LEU A 12 -10.87 -7.51 23.59
CA LEU A 12 -11.78 -7.73 22.46
C LEU A 12 -10.94 -7.89 21.16
N PRO A 13 -11.05 -9.01 20.43
CA PRO A 13 -10.41 -9.13 19.13
C PRO A 13 -11.23 -8.31 18.11
N LEU A 14 -10.62 -7.26 17.55
CA LEU A 14 -11.11 -6.62 16.33
C LEU A 14 -10.95 -7.60 15.17
N THR A 15 -12.02 -8.30 14.80
CA THR A 15 -12.08 -9.05 13.55
C THR A 15 -12.32 -8.06 12.40
N ALA A 16 -11.25 -7.56 11.79
CA ALA A 16 -11.34 -6.95 10.47
C ALA A 16 -11.61 -8.07 9.46
N LYS A 17 -12.86 -8.21 9.01
CA LYS A 17 -13.17 -9.04 7.84
C LYS A 17 -12.73 -8.28 6.60
N ALA A 18 -11.68 -8.78 5.93
CA ALA A 18 -11.45 -8.47 4.53
C ALA A 18 -12.48 -9.28 3.74
N GLU A 19 -13.54 -8.63 3.25
CA GLU A 19 -14.48 -9.25 2.33
C GLU A 19 -13.90 -9.11 0.92
N ALA A 20 -13.46 -10.23 0.34
CA ALA A 20 -13.25 -10.32 -1.10
C ALA A 20 -14.63 -10.46 -1.74
N GLU A 21 -14.96 -9.61 -2.72
CA GLU A 21 -16.21 -9.76 -3.48
C GLU A 21 -16.21 -11.10 -4.23
N ASP A 22 -17.25 -11.91 -4.00
CA ASP A 22 -17.43 -13.22 -4.63
C ASP A 22 -18.21 -13.07 -5.94
N PHE A 23 -17.51 -13.22 -7.07
CA PHE A 23 -18.10 -13.14 -8.41
C PHE A 23 -18.57 -14.50 -8.96
N THR A 24 -18.49 -15.57 -8.17
CA THR A 24 -18.82 -16.94 -8.61
C THR A 24 -20.25 -17.05 -9.12
N GLU A 25 -21.19 -16.34 -8.48
CA GLU A 25 -22.59 -16.33 -8.91
C GLU A 25 -22.76 -15.68 -10.29
N SER A 26 -22.04 -14.60 -10.58
CA SER A 26 -22.09 -13.91 -11.87
C SER A 26 -21.58 -14.79 -13.00
N PHE A 27 -20.46 -15.51 -12.78
CA PHE A 27 -19.91 -16.42 -13.78
C PHE A 27 -20.83 -17.64 -14.05
N SER A 28 -21.51 -18.14 -13.02
CA SER A 28 -22.43 -19.30 -13.15
C SER A 28 -23.58 -19.05 -14.14
N LYS A 29 -24.01 -17.79 -14.30
CA LYS A 29 -25.07 -17.37 -15.22
C LYS A 29 -24.64 -17.44 -16.69
N CYS A 30 -23.34 -17.32 -16.98
CA CYS A 30 -22.82 -17.43 -18.34
C CYS A 30 -22.65 -18.89 -18.78
N VAL A 31 -22.33 -19.80 -17.85
CA VAL A 31 -22.06 -21.22 -18.15
C VAL A 31 -23.28 -21.93 -18.76
N VAL A 32 -24.48 -21.55 -18.34
CA VAL A 32 -25.74 -22.16 -18.79
C VAL A 32 -26.23 -21.65 -20.14
N MET A 33 -25.48 -20.77 -20.80
CA MET A 33 -25.81 -20.25 -22.13
C MET A 33 -25.33 -21.19 -23.25
N ASP A 34 -26.28 -21.67 -24.06
CA ASP A 34 -26.02 -22.59 -25.18
C ASP A 34 -25.33 -21.93 -26.37
N ASN A 35 -25.55 -20.63 -26.57
CA ASN A 35 -24.95 -19.89 -27.68
C ASN A 35 -23.56 -19.37 -27.29
N ASP A 36 -22.53 -19.84 -27.99
CA ASP A 36 -21.13 -19.49 -27.71
C ASP A 36 -20.84 -17.99 -27.79
N GLN A 37 -21.44 -17.28 -28.75
CA GLN A 37 -21.23 -15.84 -28.92
C GLN A 37 -21.86 -15.03 -27.78
N GLN A 38 -23.05 -15.46 -27.31
CA GLN A 38 -23.70 -14.84 -26.15
C GLN A 38 -22.96 -15.17 -24.86
N ARG A 39 -22.45 -16.39 -24.72
CA ARG A 39 -21.66 -16.81 -23.57
C ARG A 39 -20.36 -16.02 -23.45
N LEU A 40 -19.67 -15.79 -24.57
CA LEU A 40 -18.46 -14.95 -24.60
C LEU A 40 -18.77 -13.50 -24.21
N ALA A 41 -19.82 -12.92 -24.80
CA ALA A 41 -20.25 -11.55 -24.45
C ALA A 41 -20.65 -11.42 -22.96
N CYS A 42 -21.22 -12.47 -22.36
CA CYS A 42 -21.53 -12.52 -20.94
C CYS A 42 -20.26 -12.45 -20.06
N TYR A 43 -19.23 -13.20 -20.40
CA TYR A 43 -17.94 -13.14 -19.68
C TYR A 43 -17.23 -11.81 -19.85
N ASP A 44 -17.23 -11.26 -21.06
CA ASP A 44 -16.62 -9.95 -21.33
C ASP A 44 -17.29 -8.86 -20.49
N LYS A 45 -18.63 -8.89 -20.39
CA LYS A 45 -19.38 -7.94 -19.57
C LYS A 45 -19.01 -8.04 -18.08
N ILE A 46 -18.93 -9.25 -17.52
CA ILE A 46 -18.54 -9.44 -16.12
C ILE A 46 -17.12 -8.92 -15.88
N ARG A 47 -16.17 -9.23 -16.78
CA ARG A 47 -14.80 -8.71 -16.71
C ARG A 47 -14.81 -7.18 -16.73
N ASP A 48 -15.55 -6.57 -17.65
CA ASP A 48 -15.57 -5.13 -17.82
C ASP A 48 -16.22 -4.43 -16.61
N ASP A 49 -17.25 -5.03 -16.00
CA ASP A 49 -17.87 -4.55 -14.77
C ASP A 49 -16.91 -4.64 -13.56
N ILE A 50 -16.12 -5.73 -13.46
CA ILE A 50 -15.05 -5.87 -12.45
C ILE A 50 -13.98 -4.79 -12.66
N VAL A 51 -13.45 -4.65 -13.88
CA VAL A 51 -12.44 -3.63 -14.20
C VAL A 51 -12.96 -2.22 -13.92
N LYS A 52 -14.23 -1.96 -14.22
CA LYS A 52 -14.87 -0.67 -13.96
C LYS A 52 -15.03 -0.42 -12.47
N SER A 53 -15.49 -1.40 -11.69
CA SER A 53 -15.61 -1.29 -10.23
C SER A 53 -14.26 -1.06 -9.54
N GLU A 54 -13.19 -1.74 -10.00
CA GLU A 54 -11.83 -1.48 -9.53
C GLU A 54 -11.33 -0.09 -9.95
N SER A 55 -11.66 0.35 -11.17
CA SER A 55 -11.28 1.67 -11.67
C SER A 55 -12.01 2.80 -10.93
N GLU A 56 -13.28 2.62 -10.56
CA GLU A 56 -14.08 3.59 -9.80
C GLU A 56 -13.64 3.63 -8.33
N THR A 57 -13.24 2.49 -7.76
CA THR A 57 -12.60 2.44 -6.43
C THR A 57 -11.23 3.13 -6.42
N LYS A 58 -10.47 3.06 -7.53
CA LYS A 58 -9.19 3.79 -7.73
C LYS A 58 -9.36 5.26 -8.10
N LYS A 59 -10.57 5.72 -8.45
CA LYS A 59 -10.88 7.11 -8.84
C LYS A 59 -11.55 7.91 -7.73
N SER A 60 -11.34 7.52 -6.47
CA SER A 60 -11.32 8.50 -5.38
C SER A 60 -10.21 9.50 -5.70
N THR A 61 -10.52 10.80 -5.68
CA THR A 61 -9.52 11.87 -5.52
C THR A 61 -8.83 11.68 -4.18
N SER A 62 -7.98 10.67 -4.10
CA SER A 62 -7.11 10.41 -2.97
C SER A 62 -6.24 11.65 -2.81
N GLU A 63 -6.16 12.18 -1.60
CA GLU A 63 -5.20 13.22 -1.23
C GLU A 63 -3.77 12.88 -1.70
N TYR A 64 -3.50 11.58 -1.87
CA TYR A 64 -2.27 11.00 -2.38
C TYR A 64 -2.55 10.16 -3.63
N PRO A 65 -2.50 10.75 -4.85
CA PRO A 65 -2.57 9.98 -6.09
C PRO A 65 -1.49 8.89 -6.11
N ALA A 66 -1.81 7.72 -6.65
CA ALA A 66 -0.84 6.64 -6.80
C ALA A 66 0.16 6.99 -7.91
N ILE A 67 1.44 6.69 -7.67
CA ILE A 67 2.51 6.80 -8.68
C ILE A 67 3.33 5.51 -8.67
N ASP A 68 3.81 5.10 -9.84
CA ASP A 68 4.81 4.03 -9.90
C ASP A 68 6.13 4.54 -9.33
N ILE A 69 6.85 3.68 -8.61
CA ILE A 69 8.14 4.07 -8.01
C ILE A 69 9.18 4.44 -9.07
N ASN A 70 9.12 3.87 -10.27
CA ASN A 70 10.06 4.23 -11.34
C ASN A 70 9.72 5.59 -11.93
N ASP A 71 8.44 5.92 -12.10
CA ASP A 71 8.01 7.26 -12.52
C ASP A 71 8.41 8.31 -11.48
N LEU A 72 8.22 8.00 -10.19
CA LEU A 72 8.67 8.84 -9.09
C LEU A 72 10.18 9.11 -9.14
N LYS A 73 11.01 8.11 -9.50
CA LYS A 73 12.47 8.27 -9.65
C LYS A 73 12.84 9.15 -10.83
N VAL A 74 12.20 8.93 -11.99
CA VAL A 74 12.52 9.65 -13.23
C VAL A 74 12.19 11.13 -13.10
N ASP A 75 11.05 11.45 -12.49
CA ASP A 75 10.54 12.81 -12.39
C ASP A 75 10.72 13.45 -11.01
N PHE A 76 11.49 12.82 -10.10
CA PHE A 76 11.55 13.21 -8.68
C PHE A 76 11.77 14.71 -8.45
N GLU A 77 12.71 15.31 -9.19
CA GLU A 77 13.02 16.74 -9.10
C GLU A 77 11.86 17.66 -9.53
N LYS A 78 11.06 17.22 -10.51
CA LYS A 78 9.92 17.99 -11.04
C LYS A 78 8.68 17.85 -10.16
N LEU A 79 8.65 16.81 -9.32
CA LEU A 79 7.52 16.47 -8.47
C LEU A 79 7.55 17.21 -7.13
N ASN A 80 8.48 18.14 -6.90
CA ASN A 80 8.55 18.91 -5.67
C ASN A 80 7.19 19.51 -5.26
N GLY A 81 6.84 19.36 -3.98
CA GLY A 81 5.57 19.81 -3.39
C GLY A 81 4.36 18.91 -3.67
N HIS A 82 4.48 17.90 -4.55
CA HIS A 82 3.37 17.03 -4.89
C HIS A 82 3.25 15.85 -3.91
N LYS A 83 2.01 15.46 -3.65
CA LYS A 83 1.64 14.34 -2.77
C LYS A 83 1.46 13.08 -3.59
N PHE A 84 1.99 11.95 -3.13
CA PHE A 84 1.79 10.66 -3.77
C PHE A 84 1.67 9.51 -2.78
N SER A 85 1.00 8.43 -3.23
CA SER A 85 1.14 7.11 -2.64
C SER A 85 2.02 6.25 -3.55
N VAL A 86 3.02 5.58 -2.97
CA VAL A 86 3.96 4.74 -3.73
C VAL A 86 4.07 3.37 -3.07
N ALA A 87 3.88 2.30 -3.84
CA ALA A 87 4.16 0.94 -3.38
C ALA A 87 5.66 0.67 -3.55
N ALA A 88 6.33 0.28 -2.47
CA ALA A 88 7.78 0.13 -2.47
C ALA A 88 8.27 -0.82 -1.38
N TYR A 89 9.51 -1.28 -1.52
CA TYR A 89 10.26 -1.85 -0.41
C TYR A 89 10.96 -0.73 0.36
N VAL A 90 10.98 -0.79 1.68
CA VAL A 90 11.82 0.07 2.51
C VAL A 90 12.99 -0.72 3.09
N GLN A 91 14.16 -0.10 3.02
CA GLN A 91 15.37 -0.51 3.71
C GLN A 91 15.92 0.66 4.52
N SER A 92 16.41 0.40 5.72
CA SER A 92 17.17 1.42 6.46
C SER A 92 18.65 1.07 6.50
N PHE A 93 19.52 2.05 6.24
CA PHE A 93 20.97 1.92 6.37
C PHE A 93 21.54 3.18 7.02
N ALA A 94 22.35 3.00 8.08
CA ALA A 94 22.99 4.08 8.82
C ALA A 94 22.03 5.22 9.27
N GLY A 95 20.77 4.87 9.59
CA GLY A 95 19.75 5.85 10.01
C GLY A 95 19.01 6.55 8.88
N THR A 96 19.39 6.31 7.62
CA THR A 96 18.66 6.78 6.44
C THR A 96 17.72 5.70 5.93
N TYR A 97 16.52 6.09 5.50
CA TYR A 97 15.54 5.18 4.91
C TYR A 97 15.50 5.33 3.39
N PHE A 98 15.37 4.21 2.71
CA PHE A 98 15.43 4.10 1.27
C PHE A 98 14.20 3.37 0.75
N LEU A 99 13.48 3.99 -0.18
CA LEU A 99 12.40 3.37 -0.94
C LEU A 99 12.97 2.74 -2.22
N LYS A 100 12.67 1.46 -2.40
CA LYS A 100 13.22 0.60 -3.45
C LYS A 100 12.10 0.01 -4.29
N SER A 101 12.30 -0.07 -5.59
CA SER A 101 11.36 -0.73 -6.51
C SER A 101 11.42 -2.25 -6.44
N GLY A 102 12.52 -2.79 -5.90
CA GLY A 102 12.72 -4.22 -5.71
C GLY A 102 13.88 -4.53 -4.78
N THR A 103 14.10 -5.81 -4.52
CA THR A 103 15.16 -6.27 -3.61
C THR A 103 16.56 -5.94 -4.11
N MET A 104 16.75 -6.01 -5.42
CA MET A 104 18.01 -5.73 -6.14
C MET A 104 18.12 -4.30 -6.67
N ASP A 105 17.23 -3.40 -6.26
CA ASP A 105 17.26 -2.01 -6.70
C ASP A 105 18.49 -1.28 -6.12
N MET A 106 19.35 -0.79 -7.00
CA MET A 106 20.59 -0.08 -6.66
C MET A 106 20.45 1.45 -6.76
N ASN A 107 19.29 1.96 -7.18
CA ASN A 107 19.03 3.40 -7.26
C ASN A 107 17.79 3.75 -6.41
N PRO A 108 17.89 3.67 -5.08
CA PRO A 108 16.77 3.96 -4.19
C PRO A 108 16.45 5.45 -4.10
N ILE A 109 15.23 5.76 -3.70
CA ILE A 109 14.85 7.11 -3.28
C ILE A 109 15.08 7.26 -1.77
N SER A 110 15.79 8.31 -1.36
CA SER A 110 15.89 8.69 0.05
C SER A 110 14.55 9.17 0.59
N ALA A 111 14.16 8.67 1.76
CA ALA A 111 12.91 9.02 2.42
C ALA A 111 13.13 9.48 3.86
N ASN A 112 12.36 10.48 4.28
CA ASN A 112 12.25 10.87 5.68
C ASN A 112 11.02 10.17 6.29
N MET A 113 11.24 9.46 7.40
CA MET A 113 10.20 8.70 8.10
C MET A 113 9.98 9.16 9.54
N ASP A 114 10.55 10.31 9.92
CA ASP A 114 10.56 10.79 11.32
C ASP A 114 9.17 11.17 11.82
N ASN A 115 8.29 11.56 10.89
CA ASN A 115 6.91 11.95 11.15
C ASN A 115 5.96 10.76 11.34
N LEU A 116 6.44 9.52 11.17
CA LEU A 116 5.59 8.35 11.33
C LEU A 116 5.22 8.10 12.80
N PRO A 117 4.06 7.47 13.06
CA PRO A 117 3.67 6.99 14.38
C PRO A 117 4.75 6.12 15.03
N ARG A 118 4.75 6.07 16.37
CA ARG A 118 5.75 5.33 17.15
C ARG A 118 5.88 3.86 16.72
N GLU A 119 4.78 3.16 16.49
CA GLU A 119 4.82 1.74 16.14
C GLU A 119 5.39 1.50 14.73
N ASP A 120 5.12 2.39 13.77
CA ASP A 120 5.70 2.31 12.43
C ASP A 120 7.21 2.57 12.46
N ARG A 121 7.65 3.57 13.24
CA ARG A 121 9.08 3.83 13.47
C ARG A 121 9.77 2.67 14.17
N LYS A 122 9.10 2.02 15.12
CA LYS A 122 9.60 0.80 15.78
C LYS A 122 9.81 -0.31 14.76
N LYS A 123 8.83 -0.57 13.88
CA LYS A 123 8.93 -1.58 12.82
C LYS A 123 10.08 -1.31 11.87
N LEU A 124 10.27 -0.05 11.47
CA LEU A 124 11.40 0.37 10.62
C LEU A 124 12.76 0.04 11.24
N ILE A 125 12.94 0.34 12.53
CA ILE A 125 14.22 0.15 13.22
C ILE A 125 14.48 -1.33 13.53
N SER A 126 13.47 -2.10 13.95
CA SER A 126 13.66 -3.49 14.38
C SER A 126 13.47 -4.54 13.29
N GLY A 127 12.70 -4.24 12.25
CA GLY A 127 12.29 -5.22 11.23
C GLY A 127 12.81 -4.93 9.81
N CYS A 128 13.04 -3.67 9.47
CA CYS A 128 13.37 -3.27 8.08
C CYS A 128 14.87 -3.00 7.85
N GLN A 129 15.73 -3.33 8.83
CA GLN A 129 17.20 -3.20 8.73
C GLN A 129 17.84 -4.38 7.99
N THR A 130 17.50 -5.60 8.40
CA THR A 130 18.06 -6.85 7.86
C THR A 130 17.25 -7.40 6.70
N THR A 131 15.96 -7.07 6.65
CA THR A 131 15.01 -7.53 5.64
C THR A 131 14.28 -6.34 5.05
N LEU A 132 13.91 -6.45 3.78
CA LEU A 132 13.13 -5.42 3.10
C LEU A 132 11.67 -5.54 3.52
N CYS A 133 11.09 -4.46 4.00
CA CYS A 133 9.66 -4.41 4.31
C CYS A 133 8.90 -3.87 3.09
N LEU A 134 7.80 -4.50 2.72
CA LEU A 134 6.92 -4.01 1.65
C LEU A 134 5.78 -3.18 2.24
N GLY A 135 5.39 -2.12 1.53
CA GLY A 135 4.23 -1.33 1.90
C GLY A 135 3.90 -0.24 0.89
N VAL A 136 2.81 0.47 1.17
CA VAL A 136 2.39 1.68 0.46
C VAL A 136 2.71 2.88 1.34
N PHE A 137 3.54 3.78 0.81
CA PHE A 137 4.03 4.97 1.51
C PHE A 137 3.33 6.21 0.95
N TYR A 138 2.73 6.98 1.84
CA TYR A 138 2.00 8.21 1.54
C TYR A 138 2.86 9.39 1.99
N GLY A 139 3.20 10.27 1.06
CA GLY A 139 4.15 11.33 1.36
C GLY A 139 4.16 12.46 0.34
N VAL A 140 5.06 13.40 0.59
CA VAL A 140 5.26 14.59 -0.25
C VAL A 140 6.70 14.57 -0.73
N VAL A 141 6.91 14.80 -2.01
CA VAL A 141 8.26 15.08 -2.51
C VAL A 141 8.66 16.47 -2.04
N ASN A 142 9.77 16.59 -1.34
CA ASN A 142 10.27 17.85 -0.85
C ASN A 142 11.73 18.00 -1.25
N LYS A 143 12.04 19.11 -1.92
CA LYS A 143 13.39 19.54 -2.23
C LYS A 143 13.79 20.65 -1.27
N ASP A 144 14.86 20.41 -0.52
CA ASP A 144 15.57 21.45 0.21
C ASP A 144 16.84 21.87 -0.54
N ASP A 145 17.67 22.72 0.08
CA ASP A 145 18.89 23.25 -0.53
C ASP A 145 19.98 22.17 -0.75
N TYR A 146 19.83 20.97 -0.17
CA TYR A 146 20.83 19.91 -0.17
C TYR A 146 20.39 18.66 -0.93
N GLU A 147 19.12 18.27 -0.81
CA GLU A 147 18.60 17.06 -1.43
C GLU A 147 17.08 17.07 -1.63
N THR A 148 16.64 16.29 -2.61
CA THR A 148 15.23 15.93 -2.76
C THR A 148 14.96 14.66 -1.97
N LYS A 149 13.94 14.70 -1.10
CA LYS A 149 13.51 13.57 -0.26
C LYS A 149 12.02 13.32 -0.39
N PHE A 150 11.62 12.07 -0.21
CA PHE A 150 10.22 11.73 -0.03
C PHE A 150 9.87 11.77 1.46
N ILE A 151 9.07 12.75 1.86
CA ILE A 151 8.68 12.94 3.26
C ILE A 151 7.43 12.10 3.53
N VAL A 152 7.62 10.95 4.18
CA VAL A 152 6.53 10.02 4.50
C VAL A 152 5.69 10.57 5.65
N LYS A 153 4.37 10.56 5.44
CA LYS A 153 3.35 10.98 6.41
C LYS A 153 2.56 9.82 6.96
N LYS A 154 2.37 8.77 6.16
CA LYS A 154 1.65 7.56 6.54
C LYS A 154 2.21 6.37 5.77
N VAL A 155 2.12 5.19 6.37
CA VAL A 155 2.48 3.92 5.73
C VAL A 155 1.34 2.91 5.93
N GLN A 156 1.13 2.05 4.94
CA GLN A 156 0.33 0.84 5.04
C GLN A 156 1.24 -0.34 4.72
N TRP A 157 1.52 -1.17 5.73
CA TRP A 157 2.41 -2.31 5.58
C TRP A 157 1.72 -3.47 4.86
N ASP A 158 2.46 -4.16 3.99
CA ASP A 158 2.05 -5.44 3.39
C ASP A 158 2.74 -6.57 4.17
N ASP A 159 2.09 -7.01 5.25
CA ASP A 159 2.56 -8.12 6.08
C ASP A 159 2.12 -9.44 5.43
N LYS A 160 2.98 -9.96 4.55
CA LYS A 160 2.90 -11.34 4.04
C LYS A 160 3.74 -12.29 4.86
#